data_AF-A0A8B4BXS1-F1
#
_entry.id   AF-A0A8B4BXS1-F1
#
_cell.length_a   1.000
_cell.length_b   1.000
_cell.length_c   1.000
_cell.angle_alpha   90.00
_cell.angle_beta   90.00
_cell.angle_gamma   90.00
#
_symmetry.space_group_name_H-M   'P 1'
#
loop_
_entity.id
_entity.type
_entity.pdbx_description
1 polymer ?
#
loop_
_entity_poly.entity_id
_entity_poly.type
_entity_poly.pdbx_seq_one_letter_code
_entity_poly.pdbx_strand_id
1 'polypeptide(L)'
;MTGLDHHQLMVEKARKRVRTLGLPVQIVHGNTEALPFADRQFDLVLSESVIVFTDMPTTVQEFRRVLKPGGCLIAIEMVLEQPVSQQKLAHIKDFYGVSQILTEEQWVQLFQKAGFPSIHSEKYDLQFGVQNVPDNPETLMFP
;
A
#
# COMPACT_ATOMS: atom_id res chain seq x y z
N MET A 1 2.97 -17.65 -1.15
CA MET A 1 2.75 -16.20 -1.01
C MET A 1 4.09 -15.52 -0.78
N THR A 2 4.28 -14.32 -1.32
CA THR A 2 5.52 -13.55 -1.16
C THR A 2 5.18 -12.20 -0.54
N GLY A 3 5.84 -11.85 0.57
CA GLY A 3 5.80 -10.52 1.15
C GLY A 3 7.09 -9.77 0.82
N LEU A 4 7.00 -8.46 0.61
CA LEU A 4 8.13 -7.59 0.33
C LEU A 4 8.02 -6.34 1.19
N ASP A 5 9.15 -5.89 1.73
CA ASP A 5 9.28 -4.60 2.41
C ASP A 5 10.67 -4.01 2.11
N HIS A 6 10.74 -2.69 1.97
CA HIS A 6 11.97 -1.94 1.76
C HIS A 6 12.80 -1.76 3.04
N HIS A 7 12.18 -1.89 4.22
CA HIS A 7 12.84 -1.67 5.49
C HIS A 7 13.31 -2.99 6.09
N GLN A 8 14.63 -3.15 6.21
CA GLN A 8 15.27 -4.39 6.66
C GLN A 8 14.73 -4.89 8.02
N LEU A 9 14.48 -3.98 8.97
CA LEU A 9 13.88 -4.34 10.26
C LEU A 9 12.51 -5.02 10.13
N MET A 10 11.65 -4.55 9.21
CA MET A 10 10.32 -5.11 8.99
C MET A 10 10.40 -6.49 8.35
N VAL A 11 11.33 -6.68 7.41
CA VAL A 11 11.66 -7.98 6.82
C VAL A 11 12.07 -8.98 7.90
N GLU A 12 12.93 -8.58 8.83
CA GLU A 12 13.38 -9.44 9.94
C GLU A 12 12.23 -9.83 10.88
N LYS A 13 11.38 -8.86 11.26
CA LYS A 13 10.18 -9.10 12.06
C LYS A 13 9.21 -10.06 11.36
N ALA A 14 8.93 -9.83 10.08
CA ALA A 14 8.03 -10.66 9.28
C ALA A 14 8.58 -12.09 9.13
N ARG A 15 9.88 -12.24 8.82
CA ARG A 15 10.54 -13.56 8.75
C ARG A 15 10.46 -14.31 10.07
N LYS A 16 10.66 -13.63 11.21
CA LYS A 16 10.49 -14.23 12.53
C LYS A 16 9.05 -14.74 12.72
N ARG A 17 8.05 -13.90 12.44
CA ARG A 17 6.62 -14.26 12.57
C ARG A 17 6.24 -15.45 11.70
N VAL A 18 6.64 -15.45 10.43
CA VAL A 18 6.40 -16.54 9.48
C VAL A 18 7.02 -17.85 9.97
N ARG A 19 8.27 -17.82 10.46
CA ARG A 19 8.92 -19.02 11.04
C ARG A 19 8.21 -19.53 12.28
N THR A 20 7.86 -18.64 13.21
CA THR A 20 7.18 -19.01 14.46
C THR A 20 5.81 -19.67 14.19
N LEU A 21 5.10 -19.21 13.17
CA LEU A 21 3.78 -19.73 12.80
C LEU A 21 3.83 -20.91 11.80
N GLY A 22 5.02 -21.29 11.33
CA GLY A 22 5.16 -22.37 10.34
C GLY A 22 4.50 -22.07 8.99
N LEU A 23 4.38 -20.80 8.61
CA LEU A 23 3.66 -20.40 7.39
C LEU A 23 4.56 -20.53 6.14
N PRO A 24 4.03 -21.02 5.00
CA PRO A 24 4.78 -21.17 3.76
C PRO A 24 4.83 -19.82 2.98
N VAL A 25 5.42 -18.79 3.60
CA VAL A 25 5.51 -17.44 3.04
C VAL A 25 6.97 -17.05 2.84
N GLN A 26 7.32 -16.60 1.64
CA GLN A 26 8.64 -16.03 1.38
C GLN A 26 8.62 -14.53 1.72
N ILE A 27 9.61 -14.04 2.47
CA ILE A 27 9.76 -12.62 2.75
C ILE A 27 11.04 -12.09 2.10
N VAL A 28 10.88 -11.08 1.25
CA VAL A 28 11.92 -10.46 0.43
C VAL A 28 12.17 -9.04 0.92
N HIS A 29 13.44 -8.65 0.98
CA HIS A 29 13.82 -7.24 1.13
C HIS A 29 13.91 -6.63 -0.27
N GLY A 30 13.21 -5.53 -0.53
CA GLY A 30 13.19 -4.90 -1.85
C GLY A 30 12.35 -3.63 -1.91
N ASN A 31 12.48 -2.88 -3.00
CA ASN A 31 11.73 -1.64 -3.23
C ASN A 31 10.59 -1.91 -4.23
N THR A 32 9.40 -1.36 -3.98
CA THR A 32 8.27 -1.46 -4.91
C THR A 32 8.47 -0.67 -6.20
N GLU A 33 9.33 0.34 -6.19
CA GLU A 33 9.75 1.10 -7.39
C GLU A 33 10.71 0.30 -8.28
N ALA A 34 11.24 -0.83 -7.79
CA ALA A 34 12.12 -1.73 -8.55
C ALA A 34 12.00 -3.16 -7.99
N LEU A 35 10.90 -3.83 -8.32
CA LEU A 35 10.57 -5.14 -7.78
C LEU A 35 11.56 -6.21 -8.27
N PRO A 36 12.14 -7.01 -7.35
CA PRO A 36 13.11 -8.06 -7.68
C PRO A 36 12.43 -9.34 -8.19
N PHE A 37 11.41 -9.19 -9.04
CA PHE A 37 10.60 -10.28 -9.58
C PHE A 37 10.55 -10.21 -11.10
N ALA A 38 10.35 -11.37 -11.72
CA ALA A 38 10.19 -11.45 -13.16
C ALA A 38 8.85 -10.85 -13.60
N ASP A 39 8.78 -10.46 -14.87
CA ASP A 39 7.54 -10.05 -15.51
C ASP A 39 6.51 -11.19 -15.43
N ARG A 40 5.24 -10.82 -15.25
CA ARG A 40 4.11 -11.77 -15.32
C ARG A 40 4.27 -12.98 -14.39
N GLN A 41 4.78 -12.76 -13.19
CA GLN A 41 5.03 -13.80 -12.19
C GLN A 41 3.83 -14.03 -11.26
N PHE A 42 3.03 -13.00 -10.95
CA PHE A 42 1.96 -13.08 -9.95
C PHE A 42 0.57 -12.99 -10.57
N ASP A 43 -0.37 -13.75 -10.01
CA ASP A 43 -1.80 -13.66 -10.33
C ASP A 43 -2.48 -12.50 -9.57
N LEU A 44 -1.95 -12.15 -8.39
CA LEU A 44 -2.47 -11.09 -7.52
C LEU A 44 -1.30 -10.32 -6.87
N VAL A 45 -1.43 -9.00 -6.82
CA VAL A 45 -0.62 -8.11 -5.97
C VAL A 45 -1.57 -7.43 -4.99
N LEU A 46 -1.23 -7.45 -3.71
CA LEU A 46 -1.89 -6.66 -2.68
C LEU A 46 -0.90 -5.64 -2.14
N SER A 47 -1.30 -4.37 -2.15
CA SER A 47 -0.54 -3.24 -1.61
C SER A 47 -1.44 -2.50 -0.62
N GLU A 48 -0.97 -2.36 0.61
CA GLU A 48 -1.72 -1.67 1.67
C GLU A 48 -0.86 -0.58 2.29
N SER A 49 -1.28 0.67 2.14
CA SER A 49 -0.59 1.86 2.68
C SER A 49 0.89 1.93 2.27
N VAL A 50 1.18 1.69 0.99
CA VAL A 50 2.56 1.70 0.47
C VAL A 50 2.71 2.72 -0.64
N ILE A 51 1.81 2.76 -1.62
CA ILE A 51 2.02 3.51 -2.86
C ILE A 51 2.20 5.00 -2.54
N VAL A 52 1.49 5.52 -1.53
CA VAL A 52 1.54 6.92 -1.09
C VAL A 52 2.89 7.40 -0.58
N PHE A 53 3.79 6.48 -0.24
CA PHE A 53 5.14 6.76 0.24
C PHE A 53 6.22 6.61 -0.86
N THR A 54 5.82 6.37 -2.10
CA THR A 54 6.72 6.04 -3.22
C THR A 54 6.58 7.01 -4.39
N ASP A 55 7.44 6.88 -5.39
CA ASP A 55 7.11 7.34 -6.74
C ASP A 55 5.94 6.50 -7.29
N MET A 56 4.72 7.00 -7.04
CA MET A 56 3.49 6.26 -7.34
C MET A 56 3.43 5.77 -8.81
N PRO A 57 3.77 6.57 -9.84
CA PRO A 57 3.76 6.08 -11.22
C PRO A 57 4.70 4.90 -11.45
N THR A 58 5.92 4.95 -10.93
CA THR A 58 6.91 3.87 -11.06
C THR A 58 6.44 2.62 -10.31
N THR A 59 6.01 2.76 -9.05
CA THR A 59 5.49 1.64 -8.25
C THR A 59 4.31 0.94 -8.92
N VAL A 60 3.34 1.70 -9.43
CA VAL A 60 2.15 1.12 -10.07
C VAL A 60 2.50 0.44 -11.40
N GLN A 61 3.49 0.96 -12.14
CA GLN A 61 4.02 0.29 -13.34
C GLN A 61 4.74 -1.02 -13.00
N GLU A 62 5.53 -1.05 -11.93
CA GLU A 62 6.17 -2.28 -11.45
C GLU A 62 5.15 -3.33 -11.02
N PHE A 63 4.08 -2.94 -10.31
CA PHE A 63 2.96 -3.83 -10.02
C PHE A 63 2.32 -4.38 -11.30
N ARG A 64 2.10 -3.54 -12.30
CA ARG A 64 1.55 -3.98 -13.59
C ARG A 64 2.48 -4.95 -14.33
N ARG A 65 3.79 -4.74 -14.25
CA ARG A 65 4.83 -5.57 -14.91
C ARG A 65 4.86 -6.98 -14.32
N VAL A 66 4.87 -7.10 -12.99
CA VAL A 66 4.97 -8.40 -12.32
C VAL A 66 3.65 -9.20 -12.37
N LEU A 67 2.53 -8.55 -12.67
CA LEU A 67 1.23 -9.22 -12.86
C LEU A 67 1.15 -9.95 -14.19
N LYS A 68 0.65 -11.19 -14.15
CA LYS A 68 0.27 -11.97 -15.33
C LYS A 68 -0.84 -11.26 -16.13
N PRO A 69 -1.00 -11.56 -17.43
CA PRO A 69 -2.23 -11.19 -18.14
C PRO A 69 -3.46 -11.73 -17.40
N GLY A 70 -4.42 -10.85 -17.08
CA GLY A 70 -5.59 -11.20 -16.27
C GLY A 70 -5.37 -11.20 -14.75
N GLY A 71 -4.15 -10.92 -14.29
CA GLY A 71 -3.87 -10.73 -12.87
C GLY A 71 -4.43 -9.41 -12.33
N CYS A 72 -4.59 -9.34 -11.00
CA CYS A 72 -5.26 -8.25 -10.32
C CYS A 72 -4.34 -7.51 -9.33
N LEU A 73 -4.49 -6.20 -9.22
CA LEU A 73 -3.94 -5.40 -8.14
C LEU A 73 -5.06 -5.01 -7.18
N ILE A 74 -4.88 -5.29 -5.89
CA ILE A 74 -5.70 -4.73 -4.81
C ILE A 74 -4.84 -3.68 -4.10
N ALA A 75 -5.23 -2.41 -4.22
CA ALA A 75 -4.58 -1.29 -3.56
C ALA A 75 -5.51 -0.74 -2.47
N ILE A 76 -5.04 -0.77 -1.22
CA ILE A 76 -5.72 -0.18 -0.06
C ILE A 76 -4.91 1.04 0.34
N GLU A 77 -5.39 2.22 -0.02
CA GLU A 77 -4.64 3.47 0.09
C GLU A 77 -5.48 4.57 0.73
N MET A 78 -4.80 5.58 1.27
CA MET A 78 -5.47 6.79 1.74
C MET A 78 -6.01 7.59 0.54
N VAL A 79 -7.23 8.11 0.70
CA VAL A 79 -7.94 8.86 -0.35
C VAL A 79 -8.41 10.19 0.20
N LEU A 80 -8.19 11.26 -0.58
CA LEU A 80 -8.75 12.56 -0.28
C LEU A 80 -10.20 12.63 -0.78
N GLU A 81 -11.16 12.50 0.13
CA GLU A 81 -12.59 12.47 -0.22
C GLU A 81 -13.20 13.86 -0.43
N GLN A 82 -12.74 14.84 0.35
CA GLN A 82 -13.32 16.18 0.35
C GLN A 82 -12.23 17.23 0.15
N PRO A 83 -12.55 18.34 -0.54
CA PRO A 83 -11.66 19.48 -0.59
C PRO A 83 -11.28 19.93 0.82
N VAL A 84 -9.98 19.97 1.09
CA VAL A 84 -9.40 20.53 2.32
C VAL A 84 -8.63 21.79 1.96
N SER A 85 -8.58 22.73 2.90
CA SER A 85 -7.74 23.92 2.72
C SER A 85 -6.27 23.51 2.53
N GLN A 86 -5.53 24.30 1.76
CA GLN A 86 -4.12 24.03 1.49
C GLN A 86 -3.29 23.88 2.78
N GLN A 87 -3.60 24.69 3.80
CA GLN A 87 -2.94 24.61 5.10
C GLN A 87 -3.21 23.27 5.80
N LYS A 88 -4.46 22.79 5.80
CA LYS A 88 -4.80 21.50 6.41
C LYS A 88 -4.16 20.35 5.63
N LEU A 89 -4.16 20.43 4.30
CA LEU A 89 -3.48 19.43 3.46
C LEU A 89 -1.98 19.37 3.74
N ALA A 90 -1.32 20.53 3.88
CA ALA A 90 0.09 20.60 4.24
C ALA A 90 0.35 19.91 5.58
N HIS A 91 -0.43 20.22 6.62
CA HIS A 91 -0.28 19.57 7.93
C HIS A 91 -0.49 18.05 7.88
N ILE A 92 -1.47 17.56 7.11
CA ILE A 92 -1.70 16.12 6.96
C ILE A 92 -0.49 15.47 6.28
N LYS A 93 0.00 16.07 5.20
CA LYS A 93 1.17 15.57 4.48
C LYS A 93 2.42 15.52 5.35
N ASP A 94 2.67 16.57 6.13
CA ASP A 94 3.80 16.66 7.05
C ASP A 94 3.68 15.63 8.18
N PHE A 95 2.48 15.42 8.73
CA PHE A 95 2.24 14.45 9.81
C PHE A 95 2.49 13.01 9.36
N TYR A 96 1.96 12.63 8.19
CA TYR A 96 2.14 11.27 7.67
C TYR A 96 3.47 11.08 6.92
N GLY A 97 4.17 12.16 6.56
CA GLY A 97 5.38 12.09 5.76
C GLY A 97 5.14 11.73 4.29
N VAL A 98 4.00 12.13 3.72
CA VAL A 98 3.62 11.86 2.32
C VAL A 98 3.75 13.11 1.46
N SER A 99 4.20 12.94 0.21
CA SER A 99 4.37 14.06 -0.74
C SER A 99 3.03 14.57 -1.28
N GLN A 100 2.06 13.67 -1.42
CA GLN A 100 0.74 13.95 -1.99
C GLN A 100 -0.32 12.97 -1.47
N ILE A 101 -1.57 13.40 -1.51
CA ILE A 101 -2.74 12.58 -1.17
C ILE A 101 -3.69 12.73 -2.35
N LEU A 102 -3.99 11.62 -3.01
CA LEU A 102 -4.80 11.63 -4.22
C LEU A 102 -6.29 11.53 -3.89
N THR A 103 -7.12 12.18 -4.69
CA THR A 103 -8.55 11.89 -4.74
C THR A 103 -8.79 10.52 -5.40
N GLU A 104 -10.00 9.98 -5.26
CA GLU A 104 -10.40 8.75 -5.94
C GLU A 104 -10.20 8.84 -7.47
N GLU A 105 -10.62 9.95 -8.08
CA GLU A 105 -10.44 10.18 -9.51
C GLU A 105 -8.96 10.16 -9.92
N GLN A 106 -8.09 10.77 -9.12
CA GLN A 106 -6.65 10.80 -9.39
C GLN A 106 -6.02 9.41 -9.26
N TRP A 107 -6.47 8.60 -8.29
CA TRP A 107 -6.08 7.20 -8.17
C TRP A 107 -6.49 6.40 -9.41
N VAL A 108 -7.75 6.52 -9.83
CA VAL A 108 -8.25 5.83 -11.05
C VAL A 108 -7.42 6.24 -12.27
N GLN A 109 -7.15 7.53 -12.46
CA GLN A 109 -6.32 8.02 -13.56
C GLN A 109 -4.89 7.47 -13.52
N LEU A 110 -4.29 7.37 -12.33
CA LEU A 110 -2.96 6.80 -12.14
C LEU A 110 -2.92 5.33 -12.58
N PHE A 111 -3.87 4.52 -12.13
CA PHE A 111 -3.97 3.12 -12.52
C PHE A 111 -4.28 2.95 -14.02
N GLN A 112 -5.14 3.78 -14.61
CA GLN A 112 -5.41 3.76 -16.05
C GLN A 112 -4.14 4.04 -16.86
N LYS A 113 -3.38 5.08 -16.48
CA LYS A 113 -2.12 5.44 -17.14
C LYS A 113 -1.06 4.34 -17.04
N ALA A 114 -1.08 3.56 -15.97
CA ALA A 114 -0.21 2.40 -15.81
C ALA A 114 -0.68 1.15 -16.59
N GLY A 115 -1.82 1.21 -17.29
CA GLY A 115 -2.29 0.13 -18.15
C GLY A 115 -3.15 -0.92 -17.44
N PHE A 116 -3.82 -0.55 -16.34
CA PHE A 116 -4.90 -1.35 -15.76
C PHE A 116 -6.21 -1.09 -16.54
N PRO A 117 -6.79 -2.11 -17.20
CA PRO A 117 -7.92 -1.92 -18.12
C PRO A 117 -9.28 -1.77 -17.42
N SER A 118 -9.41 -2.24 -16.18
CA SER A 118 -10.62 -2.17 -15.37
C SER A 118 -10.22 -1.84 -13.95
N ILE A 119 -10.88 -0.84 -13.37
CA ILE A 119 -10.63 -0.34 -12.02
C ILE A 119 -11.98 -0.24 -11.34
N HIS A 120 -12.05 -0.83 -10.16
CA HIS A 120 -13.19 -0.77 -9.26
C HIS A 120 -12.70 -0.19 -7.94
N SER A 121 -13.40 0.84 -7.46
CA SER A 121 -13.10 1.50 -6.19
C SER A 121 -14.28 1.31 -5.24
N GLU A 122 -13.96 0.95 -4.01
CA GLU A 122 -14.93 0.85 -2.93
C GLU A 122 -14.43 1.63 -1.73
N LYS A 123 -15.36 2.33 -1.09
CA LYS A 123 -15.13 2.94 0.21
C LYS A 123 -15.61 2.00 1.30
N TYR A 124 -14.73 1.68 2.23
CA TYR A 124 -15.12 1.01 3.47
C TYR A 124 -15.49 2.06 4.51
N ASP A 125 -16.77 2.10 4.89
CA ASP A 125 -17.23 2.88 6.02
C ASP A 125 -16.86 2.14 7.31
N LEU A 126 -15.63 2.37 7.79
CA LEU A 126 -15.18 1.86 9.07
C LEU A 126 -15.96 2.58 10.17
N GLN A 127 -17.06 1.97 10.60
CA GLN A 127 -17.75 2.36 11.82
C GLN A 127 -16.86 2.01 13.02
N PHE A 128 -15.87 2.86 13.30
CA PHE A 128 -15.13 2.79 14.55
C PHE A 128 -16.12 3.07 15.68
N GLY A 129 -16.49 2.02 16.41
CA GLY A 129 -17.04 2.21 17.74
C GLY A 129 -16.01 3.02 18.53
N VAL A 130 -16.39 4.21 18.98
CA VAL A 130 -15.56 5.15 19.77
C VAL A 130 -14.98 4.49 21.04
N GLN A 131 -15.35 3.25 21.35
CA GLN A 131 -14.93 2.46 22.50
C GLN A 131 -13.59 1.74 22.34
N ASN A 132 -12.96 1.71 21.16
CA ASN A 132 -11.76 0.88 20.92
C ASN A 132 -10.46 1.66 20.58
N VAL A 133 -10.42 2.97 20.75
CA VAL A 133 -9.15 3.71 20.70
C VAL A 133 -8.62 3.79 22.13
N PRO A 134 -7.57 3.04 22.51
CA PRO A 134 -6.97 3.20 23.82
C PRO A 134 -6.39 4.62 23.93
N ASP A 135 -6.62 5.29 25.07
CA ASP A 135 -6.16 6.66 25.35
C ASP A 135 -4.64 6.85 25.24
N ASN A 136 -3.87 5.75 25.14
CA ASN A 136 -2.42 5.77 25.05
C ASN A 136 -1.93 5.57 23.60
N PRO A 137 -1.30 6.59 22.96
CA PRO A 137 -0.74 6.49 21.61
C PRO A 137 0.42 5.49 21.49
N GLU A 138 1.07 5.07 22.60
CA GLU A 138 2.11 4.03 22.57
C GLU A 138 1.56 2.64 22.22
N THR A 139 0.25 2.42 22.41
CA THR A 139 -0.42 1.14 22.13
C THR A 139 -0.62 0.86 20.63
N LEU A 140 -0.36 1.86 19.77
CA LEU A 140 -0.44 1.74 18.31
C LEU A 140 0.84 1.18 17.66
N MET A 141 1.92 0.99 18.43
CA MET A 141 3.07 0.23 17.95
C MET A 141 2.76 -1.26 18.03
N PHE A 142 2.39 -1.85 16.90
CA PHE A 142 2.27 -3.31 16.76
C PHE A 142 3.60 -3.99 17.15
N PRO A 143 3.55 -5.15 17.86
CA PRO A 143 4.75 -5.87 18.32
C PRO A 143 5.70 -6.28 17.17
#